data_AF-A0AAX4P2S5-F1
#
_entry.id   AF-A0AAX4P2S5-F1
#
_cell.length_a   1.000
_cell.length_b   1.000
_cell.length_c   1.000
_cell.angle_alpha   90.00
_cell.angle_beta   90.00
_cell.angle_gamma   90.00
#
_symmetry.space_group_name_H-M   'P 1'
#
loop_
_entity.id
_entity.type
_entity.pdbx_description
1 polymer ?
#
loop_
_entity_poly.entity_id
_entity_poly.type
_entity_poly.pdbx_seq_one_letter_code
_entity_poly.pdbx_strand_id
1 'polypeptide(L)'
;MVCCIDKVVCEWLLRIGNALAAVAGLFLLACGLYLEFGGVESESKLLEFLKLQDIQQVYTVVARFPIWMMVVGSVIATFCIVAVFCTGASCSKCWYCFYSPVLLLCSVAIIFGVVVLNLSARTIESSDGQVIEILGYNLNGQLEVLWAKGILDDRETLCQLQEVVGCSGFYNEQCRVPPTGDFSQAQVVAGCPAQAELFNATGSLQTPATVTNETLSEISSAAGYNVGKCLYYETENVALGCLSTFAEILYQLGNTLFIPGLVIGSYCLALSLISSYLTCCTLCGKM
;
A
#
# COMPACT_ATOMS: atom_id res chain seq x y z
N MET A 1 24.79 12.90 -40.03
CA MET A 1 23.39 13.01 -40.51
C MET A 1 22.49 11.96 -39.85
N VAL A 2 22.85 10.67 -39.86
CA VAL A 2 22.10 9.58 -39.18
C VAL A 2 21.89 9.87 -37.68
N CYS A 3 22.95 10.21 -36.95
CA CYS A 3 22.89 10.55 -35.53
C CYS A 3 22.03 11.80 -35.20
N CYS A 4 21.78 12.68 -36.17
CA CYS A 4 20.96 13.89 -35.97
C CYS A 4 19.45 13.60 -36.08
N ILE A 5 19.06 12.75 -37.02
CA ILE A 5 17.65 12.34 -37.19
C ILE A 5 17.25 11.46 -36.01
N ASP A 6 18.11 10.52 -35.61
CA ASP A 6 17.86 9.64 -34.46
C ASP A 6 17.75 10.43 -33.15
N LYS A 7 18.56 11.49 -32.98
CA LYS A 7 18.48 12.38 -31.82
C LYS A 7 17.14 13.10 -31.72
N VAL A 8 16.66 13.69 -32.83
CA VAL A 8 15.38 14.41 -32.85
C VAL A 8 14.22 13.46 -32.55
N VAL A 9 14.24 12.25 -33.11
CA VAL A 9 13.23 11.22 -32.84
C VAL A 9 13.26 10.79 -31.38
N CYS A 10 14.43 10.53 -30.81
CA CYS A 10 14.59 10.17 -29.40
C CYS A 10 14.12 11.28 -28.44
N GLU A 11 14.39 12.56 -28.73
CA GLU A 11 13.89 13.69 -27.95
C GLU A 11 12.36 13.76 -27.98
N TRP A 12 11.74 13.53 -29.14
CA TRP A 12 10.28 13.47 -29.28
C TRP A 12 9.67 12.31 -28.50
N LEU A 13 10.25 11.11 -28.60
CA LEU A 13 9.80 9.94 -27.84
C LEU A 13 9.88 10.18 -26.34
N LEU A 14 10.98 10.80 -25.87
CA LEU A 14 11.16 11.12 -24.46
C LEU A 14 10.14 12.16 -23.97
N ARG A 15 9.83 13.18 -24.78
CA ARG A 15 8.80 14.19 -24.47
C ARG A 15 7.40 13.58 -24.43
N ILE A 16 7.01 12.81 -25.44
CA ILE A 16 5.69 12.17 -25.51
C ILE A 16 5.53 11.18 -24.36
N GLY A 17 6.54 10.35 -24.11
CA GLY A 17 6.57 9.44 -22.97
C GLY A 17 6.30 10.18 -21.67
N ASN A 18 7.11 11.20 -21.35
CA ASN A 18 6.93 11.97 -20.12
C ASN A 18 5.60 12.72 -20.06
N ALA A 19 5.08 13.23 -21.18
CA ALA A 19 3.77 13.87 -21.19
C ALA A 19 2.64 12.89 -20.79
N LEU A 20 2.68 11.65 -21.30
CA LEU A 20 1.73 10.61 -20.91
C LEU A 20 1.86 10.26 -19.42
N ALA A 21 3.08 10.10 -18.92
CA ALA A 21 3.32 9.84 -17.51
C ALA A 21 2.90 11.01 -16.60
N ALA A 22 3.07 12.25 -17.07
CA ALA A 22 2.59 13.44 -16.35
C ALA A 22 1.07 13.46 -16.24
N VAL A 23 0.35 13.11 -17.32
CA VAL A 23 -1.12 12.99 -17.30
C VAL A 23 -1.55 11.89 -16.32
N ALA A 24 -0.86 10.74 -16.32
CA ALA A 24 -1.14 9.67 -15.36
C ALA A 24 -0.88 10.11 -13.90
N GLY A 25 0.20 10.85 -13.64
CA GLY A 25 0.49 11.42 -12.32
C GLY A 25 -0.56 12.44 -11.86
N LEU A 26 -1.01 13.32 -12.77
CA LEU A 26 -2.09 14.27 -12.49
C LEU A 26 -3.42 13.56 -12.23
N PHE A 27 -3.71 12.47 -12.94
CA PHE A 27 -4.89 11.65 -12.70
C PHE A 27 -4.84 11.02 -11.30
N LEU A 28 -3.70 10.43 -10.92
CA LEU A 28 -3.51 9.84 -9.59
C LEU A 28 -3.64 10.89 -8.47
N LEU A 29 -3.06 12.08 -8.68
CA LEU A 29 -3.22 13.21 -7.76
C LEU A 29 -4.69 13.63 -7.63
N ALA A 30 -5.42 13.70 -8.75
CA ALA A 30 -6.84 14.04 -8.75
C ALA A 30 -7.68 12.98 -8.00
N CYS A 31 -7.36 11.69 -8.16
CA CYS A 31 -7.98 10.62 -7.37
C CYS A 31 -7.71 10.79 -5.87
N GLY A 32 -6.47 11.08 -5.48
CA GLY A 32 -6.12 11.34 -4.08
C GLY A 32 -6.86 12.54 -3.50
N LEU A 33 -6.91 13.67 -4.22
CA LEU A 33 -7.66 14.85 -3.81
C LEU A 33 -9.17 14.58 -3.72
N TYR A 34 -9.71 13.78 -4.65
CA TYR A 34 -11.13 13.41 -4.65
C TYR A 34 -11.49 12.53 -3.45
N LEU A 35 -10.60 11.65 -3.01
CA LEU A 35 -10.81 10.81 -1.84
C LEU A 35 -10.63 11.59 -0.53
N GLU A 36 -9.65 12.50 -0.45
CA GLU A 36 -9.40 13.32 0.74
C GLU A 36 -10.52 14.32 0.99
N PHE A 37 -10.99 15.01 -0.06
CA PHE A 37 -12.02 16.05 0.05
C PHE A 37 -13.42 15.56 -0.34
N GLY A 38 -13.54 14.29 -0.72
CA GLY A 38 -14.80 13.66 -1.06
C GLY A 38 -15.62 13.34 0.17
N GLY A 39 -16.95 13.34 0.03
CA GLY A 39 -17.84 12.83 1.07
C GLY A 39 -17.69 11.32 1.27
N VAL A 40 -18.48 10.76 2.19
CA VAL A 40 -18.46 9.34 2.60
C VAL A 40 -18.65 8.35 1.43
N GLU A 41 -19.22 8.77 0.31
CA GLU A 41 -19.44 7.94 -0.90
C GLU A 41 -18.35 8.07 -1.98
N SER A 42 -17.29 8.85 -1.73
CA SER A 42 -16.25 9.12 -2.74
C SER A 42 -15.51 7.86 -3.15
N GLU A 43 -15.19 6.99 -2.20
CA GLU A 43 -14.50 5.72 -2.44
C GLU A 43 -15.31 4.78 -3.35
N SER A 44 -16.59 4.56 -3.04
CA SER A 44 -17.47 3.66 -3.79
C SER A 44 -17.73 4.16 -5.21
N LYS A 45 -17.92 5.48 -5.40
CA LYS A 45 -18.10 6.08 -6.72
C LYS A 45 -16.83 6.03 -7.57
N LEU A 46 -15.66 6.21 -6.95
CA LEU A 46 -14.39 6.14 -7.67
C LEU A 46 -14.07 4.70 -8.09
N LEU A 47 -14.37 3.71 -7.23
CA LEU A 47 -14.29 2.29 -7.56
C LEU A 47 -15.20 1.91 -8.75
N GLU A 48 -16.44 2.38 -8.74
CA GLU A 48 -17.40 2.16 -9.83
C GLU A 48 -16.92 2.79 -11.14
N PHE A 49 -16.45 4.04 -11.08
CA PHE A 49 -15.91 4.76 -12.23
C PHE A 49 -14.68 4.06 -12.85
N LEU A 50 -13.77 3.58 -12.00
CA LEU A 50 -12.56 2.88 -12.42
C LEU A 50 -12.80 1.41 -12.80
N LYS A 51 -14.02 0.89 -12.56
CA LYS A 51 -14.39 -0.52 -12.75
C LYS A 51 -13.47 -1.49 -12.00
N LEU A 52 -13.03 -1.11 -10.80
CA LEU A 52 -12.10 -1.89 -9.97
C LEU A 52 -12.82 -2.81 -8.97
N GLN A 53 -14.02 -3.31 -9.31
CA GLN A 53 -14.85 -4.12 -8.40
C GLN A 53 -14.11 -5.38 -7.91
N ASP A 54 -13.26 -5.98 -8.74
CA ASP A 54 -12.49 -7.18 -8.40
C ASP A 54 -11.35 -6.93 -7.37
N ILE A 55 -11.03 -5.68 -7.06
CA ILE A 55 -9.91 -5.28 -6.18
C ILE A 55 -10.43 -4.43 -4.99
N GLN A 56 -11.74 -4.49 -4.73
CA GLN A 56 -12.42 -3.62 -3.77
C GLN A 56 -11.77 -3.63 -2.38
N GLN A 57 -11.42 -4.80 -1.82
CA GLN A 57 -10.80 -4.91 -0.49
C GLN A 57 -9.44 -4.21 -0.41
N VAL A 58 -8.60 -4.37 -1.42
CA VAL A 58 -7.28 -3.73 -1.51
C VAL A 58 -7.44 -2.22 -1.70
N TYR A 59 -8.35 -1.82 -2.57
CA TYR A 59 -8.60 -0.40 -2.83
C TYR A 59 -9.11 0.30 -1.57
N THR A 60 -9.98 -0.33 -0.78
CA THR A 60 -10.50 0.26 0.47
C THR A 60 -9.41 0.52 1.49
N VAL A 61 -8.45 -0.40 1.66
CA VAL A 61 -7.30 -0.19 2.55
C VAL A 61 -6.41 0.96 2.05
N VAL A 62 -6.21 1.03 0.75
CA VAL A 62 -5.29 1.97 0.09
C VAL A 62 -5.92 3.36 -0.09
N ALA A 63 -7.23 3.44 -0.32
CA ALA A 63 -7.99 4.66 -0.54
C ALA A 63 -8.28 5.43 0.76
N ARG A 64 -8.21 4.75 1.90
CA ARG A 64 -8.38 5.35 3.24
C ARG A 64 -7.18 6.22 3.67
N PHE A 65 -6.03 6.11 3.00
CA PHE A 65 -4.89 7.00 3.17
C PHE A 65 -4.55 7.75 1.87
N PRO A 66 -5.46 8.60 1.34
CA PRO A 66 -5.32 9.17 0.01
C PRO A 66 -4.09 10.09 -0.15
N ILE A 67 -3.46 10.48 0.96
CA ILE A 67 -2.20 11.21 1.02
C ILE A 67 -1.10 10.57 0.17
N TRP A 68 -0.96 9.24 0.17
CA TRP A 68 0.09 8.60 -0.63
C TRP A 68 -0.17 8.81 -2.13
N MET A 69 -1.43 8.77 -2.59
CA MET A 69 -1.80 9.02 -3.99
C MET A 69 -1.48 10.46 -4.39
N MET A 70 -1.76 11.41 -3.49
CA MET A 70 -1.44 12.82 -3.70
C MET A 70 0.08 13.03 -3.81
N VAL A 71 0.85 12.44 -2.90
CA VAL A 71 2.32 12.56 -2.88
C VAL A 71 2.93 11.89 -4.11
N VAL A 72 2.61 10.63 -4.38
CA VAL A 72 3.15 9.89 -5.53
C VAL A 72 2.73 10.54 -6.85
N GLY A 73 1.45 10.90 -7.00
CA GLY A 73 0.94 11.56 -8.18
C GLY A 73 1.61 12.91 -8.46
N SER A 74 1.78 13.74 -7.43
CA SER A 74 2.43 15.05 -7.56
C SER A 74 3.92 14.92 -7.92
N VAL A 75 4.64 13.96 -7.32
CA VAL A 75 6.05 13.69 -7.64
C VAL A 75 6.20 13.24 -9.08
N ILE A 76 5.38 12.27 -9.54
CA ILE A 76 5.40 11.79 -10.93
C ILE A 76 5.09 12.95 -11.90
N ALA A 77 4.01 13.69 -11.65
CA ALA A 77 3.59 14.79 -12.51
C ALA A 77 4.69 15.86 -12.62
N THR A 78 5.24 16.30 -11.49
CA THR A 78 6.28 17.34 -11.45
C THR A 78 7.54 16.87 -12.17
N PHE A 79 8.02 15.67 -11.85
CA PHE A 79 9.23 15.12 -12.44
C PHE A 79 9.12 14.96 -13.96
N CYS A 80 7.98 14.46 -14.43
CA CYS A 80 7.71 14.28 -15.86
C CYS A 80 7.51 15.61 -16.61
N ILE A 81 6.82 16.58 -16.02
CA ILE A 81 6.66 17.93 -16.60
C ILE A 81 8.02 18.60 -16.77
N VAL A 82 8.87 18.56 -15.73
CA VAL A 82 10.25 19.08 -15.80
C VAL A 82 11.02 18.35 -16.92
N ALA A 83 10.88 17.04 -17.03
CA ALA A 83 11.53 16.28 -18.10
C ALA A 83 11.10 16.73 -19.50
N VAL A 84 9.81 17.01 -19.73
CA VAL A 84 9.30 17.53 -21.02
C VAL A 84 9.99 18.84 -21.39
N PHE A 85 10.08 19.79 -20.46
CA PHE A 85 10.69 21.11 -20.71
C PHE A 85 12.23 21.07 -20.81
N CYS A 86 12.90 20.21 -20.04
CA CYS A 86 14.35 20.10 -20.07
C CYS A 86 14.88 19.32 -21.28
N THR A 87 14.06 18.46 -21.90
CA THR A 87 14.45 17.69 -23.09
C THR A 87 14.68 18.64 -24.27
N GLY A 88 15.86 18.60 -24.89
CA GLY A 88 16.24 19.46 -26.02
C GLY A 88 16.64 20.90 -25.65
N ALA A 89 16.64 21.27 -24.37
CA ALA A 89 17.11 22.58 -23.92
C ALA A 89 18.65 22.71 -23.95
N SER A 90 19.18 23.92 -23.84
CA SER A 90 20.64 24.19 -23.88
C SER A 90 21.45 23.47 -22.79
N CYS A 91 20.83 23.16 -21.65
CA CYS A 91 21.43 22.40 -20.54
C CYS A 91 20.92 20.95 -20.44
N SER A 92 20.26 20.43 -21.48
CA SER A 92 19.65 19.09 -21.52
C SER A 92 20.62 17.96 -21.18
N LYS A 93 21.91 18.10 -21.52
CA LYS A 93 22.98 17.17 -21.13
C LYS A 93 23.03 16.88 -19.62
N CYS A 94 22.96 17.90 -18.77
CA CYS A 94 23.03 17.72 -17.32
C CYS A 94 21.77 17.03 -16.80
N TRP A 95 20.63 17.36 -17.41
CA TRP A 95 19.36 16.72 -17.11
C TRP A 95 19.39 15.23 -17.47
N TYR A 96 19.81 14.86 -18.68
CA TYR A 96 19.86 13.45 -19.10
C TYR A 96 20.82 12.60 -18.24
N CYS A 97 21.96 13.17 -17.82
CA CYS A 97 22.92 12.52 -16.92
C CYS A 97 22.31 12.19 -15.54
N PHE A 98 21.41 13.03 -15.02
CA PHE A 98 20.72 12.78 -13.76
C PHE A 98 19.47 11.91 -13.95
N TYR A 99 18.70 12.18 -14.99
CA TYR A 99 17.41 11.56 -15.26
C TYR A 99 17.54 10.06 -15.59
N SER A 100 18.56 9.69 -16.37
CA SER A 100 18.80 8.28 -16.74
C SER A 100 19.02 7.34 -15.53
N PRO A 101 19.98 7.60 -14.61
CA PRO A 101 20.20 6.72 -13.47
C PRO A 101 19.03 6.71 -12.49
N VAL A 102 18.32 7.83 -12.31
CA VAL A 102 17.10 7.88 -11.48
C VAL A 102 16.04 6.93 -12.05
N LEU A 103 15.76 6.99 -13.36
CA LEU A 103 14.81 6.08 -13.99
C LEU A 103 15.27 4.62 -13.96
N LEU A 104 16.57 4.35 -14.08
CA LEU A 104 17.11 3.00 -13.96
C LEU A 104 16.88 2.44 -12.55
N LEU A 105 17.17 3.23 -11.51
CA LEU A 105 16.93 2.84 -10.13
C LEU A 105 15.43 2.60 -9.87
N CYS A 106 14.56 3.48 -10.37
CA CYS A 106 13.11 3.29 -10.29
C CYS A 106 12.67 2.00 -11.01
N SER A 107 13.18 1.74 -12.21
CA SER A 107 12.88 0.54 -12.98
C SER A 107 13.27 -0.73 -12.23
N VAL A 108 14.50 -0.78 -11.71
CA VAL A 108 15.00 -1.92 -10.92
C VAL A 108 14.16 -2.12 -9.67
N ALA A 109 13.85 -1.04 -8.93
CA ALA A 109 13.02 -1.12 -7.73
C ALA A 109 11.60 -1.64 -8.03
N ILE A 110 10.96 -1.16 -9.10
CA ILE A 110 9.62 -1.61 -9.51
C ILE A 110 9.63 -3.06 -9.94
N ILE A 111 10.53 -3.44 -10.86
CA ILE A 111 10.62 -4.82 -11.38
C ILE A 111 10.93 -5.79 -10.24
N PHE A 112 11.91 -5.46 -9.41
CA PHE A 112 12.25 -6.28 -8.25
C PHE A 112 11.07 -6.40 -7.29
N GLY A 113 10.43 -5.27 -6.94
CA GLY A 113 9.28 -5.25 -6.05
C GLY A 113 8.13 -6.13 -6.55
N VAL A 114 7.74 -6.03 -7.82
CA VAL A 114 6.62 -6.84 -8.35
C VAL A 114 6.98 -8.30 -8.54
N VAL A 115 8.24 -8.63 -8.84
CA VAL A 115 8.71 -10.03 -8.87
C VAL A 115 8.65 -10.63 -7.47
N VAL A 116 9.14 -9.91 -6.46
CA VAL A 116 9.09 -10.35 -5.06
C VAL A 116 7.64 -10.54 -4.60
N LEU A 117 6.76 -9.57 -4.86
CA LEU A 117 5.34 -9.67 -4.51
C LEU A 117 4.65 -10.86 -5.19
N ASN A 118 4.93 -11.11 -6.47
CA ASN A 118 4.37 -12.24 -7.20
C ASN A 118 4.91 -13.60 -6.69
N LEU A 119 6.20 -13.66 -6.31
CA LEU A 119 6.76 -14.85 -5.66
C LEU A 119 6.10 -15.10 -4.30
N SER A 120 5.87 -14.04 -3.52
CA SER A 120 5.16 -14.13 -2.24
C SER A 120 3.70 -14.54 -2.41
N ALA A 121 3.01 -14.06 -3.44
CA ALA A 121 1.65 -14.51 -3.77
C ALA A 121 1.62 -16.02 -4.04
N ARG A 122 2.57 -16.55 -4.82
CA ARG A 122 2.66 -18.00 -5.08
C ARG A 122 2.91 -18.83 -3.84
N THR A 123 3.74 -18.34 -2.92
CA THR A 123 3.97 -19.04 -1.64
C THR A 123 2.73 -19.01 -0.76
N ILE A 124 2.00 -17.89 -0.73
CA ILE A 124 0.76 -17.75 0.03
C ILE A 124 -0.29 -18.74 -0.48
N GLU A 125 -0.48 -18.82 -1.80
CA GLU A 125 -1.37 -19.78 -2.47
C GLU A 125 -1.05 -21.23 -2.06
N SER A 126 0.24 -21.59 -2.03
CA SER A 126 0.68 -22.93 -1.64
C SER A 126 0.50 -23.26 -0.15
N SER A 127 0.28 -22.25 0.69
CA SER A 127 0.17 -22.36 2.15
C SER A 127 -1.25 -22.11 2.70
N ASP A 128 -2.24 -22.01 1.80
CA ASP A 128 -3.65 -21.74 2.13
C ASP A 128 -3.84 -20.47 3.00
N GLY A 129 -3.09 -19.41 2.70
CA GLY A 129 -3.22 -18.12 3.39
C GLY A 129 -2.63 -18.07 4.81
N GLN A 130 -2.00 -19.15 5.28
CA GLN A 130 -1.50 -19.22 6.65
C GLN A 130 -0.04 -18.82 6.80
N VAL A 131 0.73 -18.72 5.71
CA VAL A 131 2.16 -18.36 5.75
C VAL A 131 2.47 -17.23 4.78
N ILE A 132 3.07 -16.16 5.32
CA ILE A 132 3.65 -15.08 4.52
C ILE A 132 5.15 -15.35 4.40
N GLU A 133 5.57 -15.80 3.22
CA GLU A 133 6.97 -16.02 2.89
C GLU A 133 7.44 -14.97 1.87
N ILE A 134 8.56 -14.31 2.17
CA ILE A 134 9.20 -13.37 1.24
C ILE A 134 10.63 -13.84 1.02
N LEU A 135 10.97 -14.15 -0.23
CA LEU A 135 12.33 -14.56 -0.63
C LEU A 135 12.90 -15.75 0.20
N GLY A 136 12.07 -16.71 0.60
CA GLY A 136 12.52 -17.84 1.42
C GLY A 136 12.38 -17.65 2.93
N TYR A 137 11.99 -16.46 3.39
CA TYR A 137 11.90 -16.13 4.82
C TYR A 137 10.44 -16.12 5.27
N ASN A 138 10.10 -16.99 6.23
CA ASN A 138 8.80 -16.97 6.90
C ASN A 138 8.73 -15.78 7.86
N LEU A 139 7.80 -14.87 7.61
CA LEU A 139 7.64 -13.62 8.36
C LEU A 139 6.63 -13.72 9.50
N ASN A 140 5.85 -14.80 9.61
CA ASN A 140 4.73 -14.90 10.56
C ASN A 140 5.15 -14.60 12.00
N GLY A 141 6.25 -15.22 12.46
CA GLY A 141 6.73 -15.02 13.84
C GLY A 141 7.19 -13.58 14.11
N GLN A 142 7.77 -12.91 13.11
CA GLN A 142 8.14 -11.49 13.25
C GLN A 142 6.92 -10.59 13.24
N LEU A 143 5.95 -10.88 12.37
CA LEU A 143 4.68 -10.15 12.29
C LEU A 143 3.87 -10.30 13.57
N GLU A 144 3.83 -11.50 14.17
CA GLU A 144 3.17 -11.73 15.46
C GLU A 144 3.82 -10.91 16.58
N VAL A 145 5.15 -10.87 16.64
CA VAL A 145 5.88 -10.06 17.62
C VAL A 145 5.62 -8.57 17.42
N LEU A 146 5.60 -8.09 16.17
CA LEU A 146 5.27 -6.70 15.86
C LEU A 146 3.82 -6.37 16.20
N TRP A 147 2.90 -7.29 15.96
CA TRP A 147 1.50 -7.16 16.33
C TRP A 147 1.33 -7.03 17.84
N ALA A 148 1.88 -7.97 18.61
CA ALA A 148 1.84 -7.94 20.07
C ALA A 148 2.48 -6.67 20.63
N LYS A 149 3.59 -6.22 20.04
CA LYS A 149 4.22 -4.94 20.39
C LYS A 149 3.30 -3.75 20.09
N GLY A 150 2.61 -3.74 18.95
CA GLY A 150 1.63 -2.71 18.61
C GLY A 150 0.47 -2.65 19.60
N ILE A 151 -0.04 -3.81 20.06
CA ILE A 151 -1.08 -3.87 21.12
C ILE A 151 -0.59 -3.28 22.45
N LEU A 152 0.72 -3.34 22.73
CA LEU A 152 1.30 -2.76 23.95
C LEU A 152 1.56 -1.26 23.81
N ASP A 153 2.05 -0.82 22.65
CA ASP A 153 2.54 0.53 22.43
C ASP A 153 1.42 1.49 21.96
N ASP A 154 0.52 1.05 21.08
CA ASP A 154 -0.51 1.89 20.45
C ASP A 154 -1.73 1.07 19.97
N ARG A 155 -2.68 0.87 20.89
CA ARG A 155 -3.92 0.12 20.65
C ARG A 155 -4.90 0.84 19.75
N GLU A 156 -4.88 2.18 19.74
CA GLU A 156 -5.74 2.96 18.86
C GLU A 156 -5.38 2.67 17.40
N THR A 157 -4.10 2.74 17.06
CA THR A 157 -3.63 2.47 15.70
C THR A 157 -3.94 1.04 15.25
N LEU A 158 -3.77 0.03 16.12
CA LEU A 158 -4.14 -1.34 15.76
C LEU A 158 -5.64 -1.56 15.63
N CYS A 159 -6.44 -0.87 16.44
CA CYS A 159 -7.88 -0.87 16.29
C CYS A 159 -8.32 -0.27 14.95
N GLN A 160 -7.75 0.87 14.57
CA GLN A 160 -7.99 1.49 13.27
C GLN A 160 -7.56 0.55 12.14
N LEU A 161 -6.43 -0.15 12.28
CA LEU A 161 -5.96 -1.13 11.30
C LEU A 161 -6.95 -2.29 11.12
N GLN A 162 -7.47 -2.85 12.22
CA GLN A 162 -8.49 -3.91 12.19
C GLN A 162 -9.76 -3.44 11.47
N GLU A 163 -10.21 -2.21 11.75
CA GLU A 163 -11.36 -1.60 11.07
C GLU A 163 -11.09 -1.39 9.57
N VAL A 164 -9.88 -0.99 9.19
CA VAL A 164 -9.50 -0.74 7.79
C VAL A 164 -9.44 -2.04 6.99
N VAL A 165 -8.84 -3.07 7.58
CA VAL A 165 -8.57 -4.34 6.92
C VAL A 165 -9.79 -5.27 6.99
N GLY A 166 -10.72 -5.05 7.92
CA GLY A 166 -11.87 -5.92 8.14
C GLY A 166 -11.45 -7.24 8.79
N CYS A 167 -10.59 -7.17 9.80
CA CYS A 167 -10.06 -8.32 10.53
C CYS A 167 -10.10 -8.09 12.04
N SER A 168 -9.98 -9.18 12.81
CA SER A 168 -10.00 -9.18 14.26
C SER A 168 -8.93 -10.12 14.81
N GLY A 169 -8.05 -9.58 15.65
CA GLY A 169 -6.88 -10.29 16.17
C GLY A 169 -5.83 -10.58 15.10
N PHE A 170 -4.73 -11.22 15.50
CA PHE A 170 -3.71 -11.63 14.55
C PHE A 170 -4.10 -12.93 13.83
N TYR A 171 -4.61 -13.90 14.59
CA TYR A 171 -5.11 -15.18 14.11
C TYR A 171 -6.64 -15.23 14.05
N ASN A 172 -7.18 -16.10 13.20
CA ASN A 172 -8.63 -16.32 13.07
C ASN A 172 -9.22 -16.75 14.43
N GLU A 173 -10.39 -16.23 14.77
CA GLU A 173 -11.11 -16.52 16.02
C GLU A 173 -10.37 -16.11 17.31
N GLN A 174 -9.23 -15.42 17.23
CA GLN A 174 -8.42 -15.05 18.39
C GLN A 174 -9.17 -14.10 19.34
N CYS A 175 -10.01 -13.20 18.81
CA CYS A 175 -10.77 -12.25 19.63
C CYS A 175 -12.13 -12.78 20.08
N ARG A 176 -12.39 -14.08 19.90
CA ARG A 176 -13.66 -14.67 20.32
C ARG A 176 -13.77 -14.67 21.84
N VAL A 177 -14.91 -14.17 22.33
CA VAL A 177 -15.26 -14.17 23.76
C VAL A 177 -16.61 -14.87 23.95
N PRO A 178 -16.70 -15.93 24.78
CA PRO A 178 -15.60 -16.55 25.53
C PRO A 178 -14.60 -17.26 24.59
N PRO A 179 -13.32 -17.39 24.99
CA PRO A 179 -12.31 -18.07 24.20
C PRO A 179 -12.70 -19.53 23.96
N THR A 180 -12.54 -20.00 22.72
CA THR A 180 -12.59 -21.43 22.39
C THR A 180 -11.22 -22.08 22.60
N GLY A 181 -11.18 -23.41 22.64
CA GLY A 181 -10.00 -24.20 23.07
C GLY A 181 -8.68 -23.96 22.32
N ASP A 182 -8.67 -23.11 21.29
CA ASP A 182 -7.51 -22.72 20.51
C ASP A 182 -6.76 -21.50 21.09
N PHE A 183 -7.40 -20.70 21.96
CA PHE A 183 -6.79 -19.51 22.56
C PHE A 183 -7.07 -19.39 24.07
N SER A 184 -6.03 -19.08 24.84
CA SER A 184 -6.15 -18.70 26.24
C SER A 184 -6.55 -17.22 26.38
N GLN A 185 -7.11 -16.85 27.54
CA GLN A 185 -7.44 -15.45 27.85
C GLN A 185 -6.24 -14.50 27.67
N ALA A 186 -5.04 -14.93 28.06
CA ALA A 186 -3.82 -14.13 27.88
C ALA A 186 -3.51 -13.87 26.39
N GLN A 187 -3.78 -14.85 25.51
CA GLN A 187 -3.58 -14.70 24.07
C GLN A 187 -4.64 -13.80 23.43
N VAL A 188 -5.86 -13.77 23.97
CA VAL A 188 -6.90 -12.80 23.55
C VAL A 188 -6.46 -11.39 23.92
N VAL A 189 -6.05 -11.17 25.17
CA VAL A 189 -5.57 -9.86 25.66
C VAL A 189 -4.33 -9.38 24.89
N ALA A 190 -3.41 -10.28 24.53
CA ALA A 190 -2.21 -9.93 23.77
C ALA A 190 -2.47 -9.68 22.27
N GLY A 191 -3.61 -10.14 21.74
CA GLY A 191 -3.91 -10.09 20.31
C GLY A 191 -4.99 -9.08 19.90
N CYS A 192 -5.85 -8.66 20.83
CA CYS A 192 -7.08 -7.93 20.55
C CYS A 192 -7.07 -6.58 21.28
N PRO A 193 -6.97 -5.44 20.57
CA PRO A 193 -6.77 -4.13 21.19
C PRO A 193 -7.91 -3.71 22.13
N ALA A 194 -9.18 -3.98 21.79
CA ALA A 194 -10.31 -3.64 22.64
C ALA A 194 -10.38 -4.55 23.87
N GLN A 195 -10.18 -5.87 23.69
CA GLN A 195 -10.11 -6.80 24.83
C GLN A 195 -8.98 -6.46 25.78
N ALA A 196 -7.84 -5.96 25.29
CA ALA A 196 -6.74 -5.52 26.14
C ALA A 196 -7.15 -4.36 27.05
N GLU A 197 -7.83 -3.34 26.52
CA GLU A 197 -8.32 -2.22 27.33
C GLU A 197 -9.43 -2.65 28.30
N LEU A 198 -10.38 -3.45 27.83
CA LEU A 198 -11.49 -3.93 28.65
C LEU A 198 -10.99 -4.83 29.78
N PHE A 199 -9.98 -5.66 29.53
CA PHE A 199 -9.36 -6.49 30.56
C PHE A 199 -8.59 -5.63 31.58
N ASN A 200 -7.85 -4.61 31.14
CA ASN A 200 -7.16 -3.69 32.05
C ASN A 200 -8.14 -2.92 32.94
N ALA A 201 -9.29 -2.52 32.41
CA ALA A 201 -10.30 -1.75 33.14
C ALA A 201 -11.20 -2.61 34.04
N THR A 202 -11.58 -3.81 33.59
CA THR A 202 -12.63 -4.63 34.24
C THR A 202 -12.13 -5.95 34.83
N GLY A 203 -10.91 -6.38 34.48
CA GLY A 203 -10.35 -7.67 34.91
C GLY A 203 -10.94 -8.89 34.21
N SER A 204 -11.79 -8.71 33.21
CA SER A 204 -12.39 -9.81 32.43
C SER A 204 -12.54 -9.46 30.96
N LEU A 205 -12.59 -10.49 30.11
CA LEU A 205 -12.95 -10.34 28.70
C LEU A 205 -14.44 -9.96 28.58
N GLN A 206 -14.78 -9.16 27.59
CA GLN A 206 -16.13 -8.61 27.42
C GLN A 206 -16.63 -8.79 25.99
N THR A 207 -17.95 -8.83 25.83
CA THR A 207 -18.65 -8.71 24.54
C THR A 207 -19.54 -7.48 24.58
N PRO A 208 -20.01 -6.94 23.43
CA PRO A 208 -20.97 -5.84 23.43
C PRO A 208 -22.25 -6.10 24.24
N ALA A 209 -22.58 -7.38 24.50
CA ALA A 209 -23.74 -7.75 25.31
C ALA A 209 -23.47 -7.77 26.82
N THR A 210 -22.21 -7.80 27.27
CA THR A 210 -21.84 -7.97 28.69
C THR A 210 -21.34 -6.70 29.35
N VAL A 211 -21.09 -5.63 28.60
CA VAL A 211 -20.66 -4.33 29.11
C VAL A 211 -21.70 -3.26 28.78
N THR A 212 -21.99 -2.36 29.73
CA THR A 212 -22.95 -1.27 29.51
C THR A 212 -22.31 -0.14 28.70
N ASN A 213 -23.14 0.64 27.99
CA ASN A 213 -22.69 1.80 27.23
C ASN A 213 -22.02 2.86 28.11
N GLU A 214 -22.45 3.00 29.36
CA GLU A 214 -21.87 3.93 30.34
C GLU A 214 -20.42 3.52 30.66
N THR A 215 -20.20 2.25 31.02
CA THR A 215 -18.85 1.72 31.30
C THR A 215 -17.95 1.78 30.06
N LEU A 216 -18.48 1.47 28.88
CA LEU A 216 -17.77 1.62 27.61
C LEU A 216 -17.35 3.06 27.32
N SER A 217 -18.20 4.04 27.62
CA SER A 217 -17.89 5.47 27.42
C SER A 217 -16.81 5.94 28.39
N GLU A 218 -16.84 5.48 29.64
CA GLU A 218 -15.82 5.80 30.64
C GLU A 218 -14.45 5.25 30.24
N ILE A 219 -14.41 3.98 29.83
CA ILE A 219 -13.18 3.32 29.36
C ILE A 219 -12.65 4.01 28.09
N SER A 220 -13.54 4.31 27.14
CA SER A 220 -13.15 5.02 25.91
C SER A 220 -12.58 6.41 26.21
N SER A 221 -13.18 7.12 27.17
CA SER A 221 -12.66 8.43 27.59
C SER A 221 -11.29 8.33 28.28
N ALA A 222 -11.05 7.26 29.05
CA ALA A 222 -9.77 7.04 29.74
C ALA A 222 -8.66 6.59 28.77
N ALA A 223 -9.01 5.76 27.78
CA ALA A 223 -8.09 5.27 26.76
C ALA A 223 -7.75 6.33 25.70
N GLY A 224 -8.58 7.37 25.56
CA GLY A 224 -8.39 8.44 24.58
C GLY A 224 -8.91 8.11 23.17
N TYR A 225 -9.50 6.93 22.98
CA TYR A 225 -10.10 6.48 21.72
C TYR A 225 -11.37 5.65 21.96
N ASN A 226 -12.17 5.42 20.92
CA ASN A 226 -13.45 4.72 21.03
C ASN A 226 -13.26 3.19 21.12
N VAL A 227 -13.03 2.69 22.34
CA VAL A 227 -12.89 1.27 22.66
C VAL A 227 -14.16 0.48 22.32
N GLY A 228 -15.34 1.11 22.46
CA GLY A 228 -16.60 0.45 22.11
C GLY A 228 -16.75 0.16 20.62
N LYS A 229 -16.43 1.15 19.78
CA LYS A 229 -16.36 0.94 18.33
C LYS A 229 -15.41 -0.21 18.01
N CYS A 230 -14.23 -0.21 18.64
CA CYS A 230 -13.24 -1.27 18.49
C CYS A 230 -13.80 -2.66 18.82
N LEU A 231 -14.45 -2.78 19.98
CA LEU A 231 -15.05 -4.02 20.46
C LEU A 231 -16.12 -4.56 19.49
N TYR A 232 -16.93 -3.67 18.91
CA TYR A 232 -17.90 -4.07 17.89
C TYR A 232 -17.22 -4.67 16.66
N TYR A 233 -16.15 -4.04 16.15
CA TYR A 233 -15.38 -4.57 15.02
C TYR A 233 -14.70 -5.90 15.33
N GLU A 234 -14.12 -6.03 16.52
CA GLU A 234 -13.49 -7.28 16.94
C GLU A 234 -14.50 -8.44 16.97
N THR A 235 -15.73 -8.15 17.39
CA THR A 235 -16.82 -9.14 17.48
C THR A 235 -17.40 -9.47 16.11
N GLU A 236 -17.57 -8.46 15.25
CA GLU A 236 -18.12 -8.62 13.89
C GLU A 236 -17.19 -9.39 12.96
N ASN A 237 -15.87 -9.13 13.05
CA ASN A 237 -14.85 -9.74 12.18
C ASN A 237 -14.09 -10.88 12.85
N VAL A 238 -14.64 -11.47 13.92
CA VAL A 238 -13.96 -12.50 14.74
C VAL A 238 -13.46 -13.70 13.92
N ALA A 239 -14.14 -14.03 12.82
CA ALA A 239 -13.80 -15.15 11.96
C ALA A 239 -12.50 -14.95 11.14
N LEU A 240 -12.08 -13.70 10.92
CA LEU A 240 -10.97 -13.36 10.04
C LEU A 240 -9.86 -12.67 10.83
N GLY A 241 -8.76 -13.38 11.05
CA GLY A 241 -7.54 -12.85 11.64
C GLY A 241 -6.77 -11.99 10.64
N CYS A 242 -6.10 -10.95 11.14
CA CYS A 242 -5.40 -10.00 10.29
C CYS A 242 -4.27 -10.66 9.49
N LEU A 243 -3.62 -11.71 9.98
CA LEU A 243 -2.62 -12.46 9.20
C LEU A 243 -3.21 -13.04 7.91
N SER A 244 -4.37 -13.71 8.02
CA SER A 244 -5.05 -14.33 6.88
C SER A 244 -5.51 -13.27 5.88
N THR A 245 -6.07 -12.16 6.36
CA THR A 245 -6.52 -11.06 5.49
C THR A 245 -5.34 -10.36 4.81
N PHE A 246 -4.22 -10.13 5.52
CA PHE A 246 -3.00 -9.59 4.90
C PHE A 246 -2.40 -10.54 3.87
N ALA A 247 -2.42 -11.85 4.12
CA ALA A 247 -1.97 -12.85 3.16
C ALA A 247 -2.83 -12.80 1.88
N GLU A 248 -4.16 -12.73 2.02
CA GLU A 248 -5.08 -12.59 0.87
C GLU A 248 -4.84 -11.28 0.10
N ILE A 249 -4.66 -10.16 0.80
CA ILE A 249 -4.32 -8.87 0.18
C ILE A 249 -2.99 -8.98 -0.59
N LEU A 250 -1.96 -9.58 0.00
CA LEU A 250 -0.66 -9.78 -0.67
C LEU A 250 -0.77 -10.71 -1.87
N TYR A 251 -1.58 -11.75 -1.79
CA TYR A 251 -1.87 -12.66 -2.90
C TYR A 251 -2.53 -11.92 -4.07
N GLN A 252 -3.59 -11.16 -3.81
CA GLN A 252 -4.29 -10.38 -4.83
C GLN A 252 -3.40 -9.29 -5.44
N LEU A 253 -2.63 -8.58 -4.61
CA LEU A 253 -1.67 -7.56 -5.06
C LEU A 253 -0.57 -8.17 -5.92
N GLY A 254 0.05 -9.26 -5.47
CA GLY A 254 1.13 -9.92 -6.18
C GLY A 254 0.71 -10.42 -7.55
N ASN A 255 -0.49 -10.98 -7.68
CA ASN A 255 -1.02 -11.42 -8.97
C ASN A 255 -1.47 -10.26 -9.87
N THR A 256 -2.20 -9.31 -9.32
CA THR A 256 -2.82 -8.22 -10.10
C THR A 256 -1.79 -7.18 -10.55
N LEU A 257 -0.83 -6.83 -9.70
CA LEU A 257 0.18 -5.82 -10.02
C LEU A 257 1.37 -6.37 -10.81
N PHE A 258 1.50 -7.68 -10.98
CA PHE A 258 2.66 -8.26 -11.66
C PHE A 258 2.80 -7.74 -13.10
N ILE A 259 1.77 -7.90 -13.92
CA ILE A 259 1.82 -7.48 -15.33
C ILE A 259 1.90 -5.94 -15.44
N PRO A 260 1.02 -5.14 -14.80
CA PRO A 260 1.11 -3.67 -14.86
C PRO A 260 2.46 -3.15 -14.35
N GLY A 261 2.98 -3.72 -13.27
CA GLY A 261 4.27 -3.34 -12.70
C GLY A 261 5.45 -3.64 -13.62
N LEU A 262 5.45 -4.80 -14.29
CA LEU A 262 6.46 -5.10 -15.31
C LEU A 262 6.40 -4.13 -16.49
N VAL A 263 5.19 -3.74 -16.92
CA VAL A 263 5.00 -2.75 -17.98
C VAL A 263 5.55 -1.39 -17.56
N ILE A 264 5.22 -0.91 -16.36
CA ILE A 264 5.72 0.38 -15.83
C ILE A 264 7.25 0.34 -15.65
N GLY A 265 7.78 -0.74 -15.06
CA GLY A 265 9.22 -0.93 -14.88
C GLY A 265 9.98 -0.95 -16.20
N SER A 266 9.45 -1.64 -17.21
CA SER A 266 10.03 -1.69 -18.57
C SER A 266 9.93 -0.34 -19.28
N TYR A 267 8.84 0.40 -19.07
CA TYR A 267 8.68 1.75 -19.57
C TYR A 267 9.75 2.71 -18.98
N CYS A 268 9.99 2.67 -17.67
CA CYS A 268 11.05 3.43 -17.03
C CYS A 268 12.43 3.06 -17.59
N LEU A 269 12.68 1.77 -17.82
CA LEU A 269 13.92 1.28 -18.43
C LEU A 269 14.11 1.84 -19.86
N ALA A 270 13.05 1.80 -20.69
CA ALA A 270 13.11 2.32 -22.04
C ALA A 270 13.43 3.82 -22.06
N LEU A 271 12.79 4.61 -21.21
CA LEU A 271 13.10 6.04 -21.08
C LEU A 271 14.52 6.29 -20.57
N SER A 272 15.01 5.47 -19.63
CA SER A 272 16.40 5.53 -19.15
C SER A 272 17.39 5.28 -20.28
N LEU A 273 17.17 4.24 -21.10
CA LEU A 273 18.01 3.92 -22.26
C LEU A 273 18.00 5.04 -23.31
N ILE A 274 16.83 5.61 -23.61
CA ILE A 274 16.71 6.75 -24.53
C ILE A 274 17.48 7.96 -23.98
N SER A 275 17.35 8.25 -22.68
CA SER A 275 18.08 9.34 -22.03
C SER A 275 19.60 9.12 -22.03
N SER A 276 20.05 7.88 -21.81
CA SER A 276 21.47 7.49 -21.90
C SER A 276 22.00 7.69 -23.32
N TYR A 277 21.26 7.26 -24.34
CA TYR A 277 21.61 7.48 -25.74
C TYR A 277 21.73 8.97 -26.07
N LEU A 278 20.75 9.79 -25.65
CA LEU A 278 20.79 11.25 -25.84
C LEU A 278 21.97 11.91 -25.12
N THR A 279 22.35 11.39 -23.94
CA THR A 279 23.54 11.82 -23.21
C THR A 279 24.80 11.54 -24.03
N CYS A 280 24.95 10.32 -24.56
CA CYS A 280 26.08 9.96 -25.42
C CYS A 280 26.13 10.81 -26.70
N CYS A 281 25.01 11.01 -27.39
CA CYS A 281 24.96 11.84 -28.60
C CYS A 281 25.30 13.31 -28.34
N THR A 282 24.90 13.85 -27.19
CA THR A 282 25.22 15.25 -26.83
C THR A 282 26.66 15.44 -26.37
N LEU A 283 27.32 14.39 -25.85
CA LEU A 283 28.74 14.40 -25.51
C LEU A 283 29.64 14.15 -26.73
N CYS A 284 29.28 13.21 -27.60
CA CYS A 284 30.05 12.85 -28.80
C CYS A 284 29.86 13.83 -29.98
N GLY A 285 28.73 14.55 -30.06
CA GLY A 285 28.46 15.53 -31.12
C GLY A 285 29.23 16.85 -31.03
N LYS A 286 30.30 16.91 -30.22
CA LYS A 286 31.21 18.05 -30.07
C LYS A 286 32.58 17.85 -30.75
N MET A 287 32.73 16.83 -31.61
CA MET A 287 33.87 16.74 -32.54
C MET A 287 33.60 17.49 -33.84
#